data_AF-A0A1E5VYR8-F1
#
_entry.id   AF-A0A1E5VYR8-F1
#
_cell.length_a   1.000
_cell.length_b   1.000
_cell.length_c   1.000
_cell.angle_alpha   90.00
_cell.angle_beta   90.00
_cell.angle_gamma   90.00
#
_symmetry.space_group_name_H-M   'P 1'
#
loop_
_entity.id
_entity.type
_entity.pdbx_description
1 polymer ?
#
loop_
_entity_poly.entity_id
_entity_poly.type
_entity_poly.pdbx_seq_one_letter_code
_entity_poly.pdbx_strand_id
1 'polypeptide(L)'
;MAMVTSACQALLLMALAAAVLSTASGTLQYYFYSSSLPKAEEAVRNAAMKIISPPLALLSVIKPRDVVFQVCDASILLDQSNSNPQPEQLAIPLRGYDVVNTIKAAVEAVCPGVVSCADILAFAARDSAMISGGFTFAMPGGRRDGLVADLSNIPMSIPSPSMQVQDLISSSGAKGLSVDDLDALSGAHSFGQTHWSFVTLRLYPTWTRS
;
A
#
# COMPACT_ATOMS: atom_id res chain seq x y z
N MET A 1 27.70 -49.19 3.79
CA MET A 1 27.41 -48.40 2.57
C MET A 1 25.98 -47.82 2.53
N ALA A 2 24.96 -48.47 3.10
CA ALA A 2 23.57 -47.97 3.10
C ALA A 2 23.27 -46.75 4.00
N MET A 3 24.05 -46.51 5.07
CA MET A 3 23.86 -45.34 5.94
C MET A 3 24.31 -44.02 5.29
N VAL A 4 25.32 -44.08 4.41
CA VAL A 4 25.89 -42.90 3.74
C VAL A 4 24.94 -42.38 2.66
N THR A 5 24.18 -43.26 2.01
CA THR A 5 23.20 -42.88 0.98
C THR A 5 21.96 -42.20 1.56
N SER A 6 21.48 -42.64 2.73
CA SER A 6 20.30 -42.05 3.41
C SER A 6 20.58 -40.64 3.95
N ALA A 7 21.79 -40.38 4.44
CA ALA A 7 22.19 -39.05 4.92
C ALA A 7 22.31 -38.04 3.77
N CYS A 8 22.88 -38.45 2.62
CA CYS A 8 22.95 -37.61 1.43
C CYS A 8 21.56 -37.26 0.87
N GLN A 9 20.61 -38.19 0.92
CA GLN A 9 19.25 -37.98 0.41
C GLN A 9 18.45 -37.03 1.32
N ALA A 10 18.64 -37.11 2.63
CA ALA A 10 18.07 -36.17 3.60
C ALA A 10 18.69 -34.76 3.47
N LEU A 11 20.01 -34.65 3.24
CA LEU A 11 20.66 -33.37 2.98
C LEU A 11 20.17 -32.73 1.67
N LEU A 12 19.95 -33.53 0.61
CA LEU A 12 19.40 -33.02 -0.66
C LEU A 12 17.97 -32.50 -0.51
N LEU A 13 17.13 -33.20 0.26
CA LEU A 13 15.74 -32.77 0.53
C LEU A 13 15.70 -31.52 1.41
N MET A 14 16.59 -31.41 2.40
CA MET A 14 16.72 -30.21 3.24
C MET A 14 17.27 -29.01 2.45
N ALA A 15 18.20 -29.24 1.51
CA ALA A 15 18.71 -28.19 0.62
C ALA A 15 17.64 -27.73 -0.38
N LEU A 16 16.82 -28.64 -0.92
CA LEU A 16 15.66 -28.28 -1.75
C LEU A 16 14.62 -27.51 -0.93
N ALA A 17 14.32 -27.93 0.29
CA ALA A 17 13.39 -27.20 1.17
C ALA A 17 13.93 -25.80 1.53
N ALA A 18 15.23 -25.67 1.82
CA ALA A 18 15.88 -24.38 2.07
C ALA A 18 15.90 -23.48 0.82
N ALA A 19 15.98 -24.05 -0.38
CA ALA A 19 15.86 -23.31 -1.65
C ALA A 19 14.41 -22.84 -1.93
N VAL A 20 13.40 -23.55 -1.43
CA VAL A 20 11.98 -23.12 -1.48
C VAL A 20 11.69 -22.04 -0.43
N LEU A 21 12.47 -21.99 0.66
CA LEU A 21 12.45 -20.91 1.66
C LEU A 21 13.37 -19.72 1.31
N SER A 22 13.97 -19.69 0.11
CA SER A 22 14.68 -18.49 -0.34
C SER A 22 13.67 -17.34 -0.36
N THR A 23 13.90 -16.39 0.52
CA THR A 23 13.17 -15.13 0.64
C THR A 23 12.93 -14.56 -0.74
N ALA A 24 11.70 -14.71 -1.23
CA ALA A 24 11.26 -14.09 -2.46
C ALA A 24 11.12 -12.59 -2.22
N SER A 25 12.26 -11.89 -2.09
CA SER A 25 12.38 -10.48 -2.38
C SER A 25 12.31 -10.34 -3.90
N GLY A 26 11.13 -10.63 -4.46
CA GLY A 26 10.88 -10.54 -5.89
C GLY A 26 10.92 -9.08 -6.30
N THR A 27 11.69 -8.76 -7.34
CA THR A 27 11.58 -7.48 -8.04
C THR A 27 10.14 -7.31 -8.51
N LEU A 28 9.55 -6.15 -8.28
CA LEU A 28 8.22 -5.84 -8.80
C LEU A 28 8.23 -5.90 -10.33
N GLN A 29 7.20 -6.49 -10.93
CA GLN A 29 7.12 -6.66 -12.39
C GLN A 29 5.78 -6.19 -12.93
N TYR A 30 5.82 -5.54 -14.10
CA TYR A 30 4.61 -5.31 -14.88
C TYR A 30 4.03 -6.66 -15.29
N TYR A 31 2.69 -6.76 -15.24
CA TYR A 31 1.98 -7.99 -15.59
C TYR A 31 2.40 -9.21 -14.73
N PHE A 32 2.78 -9.00 -13.47
CA PHE A 32 3.25 -10.04 -12.54
C PHE A 32 2.30 -11.26 -12.47
N TYR A 33 0.99 -11.03 -12.49
CA TYR A 33 -0.02 -12.08 -12.40
C TYR A 33 -0.39 -12.71 -13.75
N SER A 34 0.21 -12.28 -14.88
CA SER A 34 -0.23 -12.70 -16.22
C SER A 34 -0.13 -14.21 -16.46
N SER A 35 0.84 -14.89 -15.84
CA SER A 35 1.05 -16.33 -15.97
C SER A 35 0.26 -17.16 -14.94
N SER A 36 0.12 -16.65 -13.71
CA SER A 36 -0.58 -17.34 -12.62
C SER A 36 -2.09 -17.14 -12.68
N LEU A 37 -2.53 -15.93 -13.02
CA LEU A 37 -3.93 -15.57 -13.16
C LEU A 37 -4.10 -14.34 -14.09
N PRO A 38 -4.31 -14.56 -15.40
CA PRO A 38 -4.44 -13.48 -16.38
C PRO A 38 -5.51 -12.42 -16.06
N LYS A 39 -6.50 -12.76 -15.23
CA LYS A 39 -7.61 -11.88 -14.84
C LYS A 39 -7.44 -11.21 -13.46
N ALA A 40 -6.28 -11.31 -12.83
CA ALA A 40 -6.07 -10.74 -11.48
C ALA A 40 -6.33 -9.23 -11.44
N GLU A 41 -5.62 -8.48 -12.29
CA GLU A 41 -5.76 -7.02 -12.34
C GLU A 41 -7.16 -6.59 -12.81
N GLU A 42 -7.78 -7.37 -13.68
CA GLU A 42 -9.16 -7.14 -14.14
C GLU A 42 -10.17 -7.38 -13.00
N ALA A 43 -9.98 -8.42 -12.19
CA ALA A 43 -10.84 -8.71 -11.04
C ALA A 43 -10.77 -7.59 -10.00
N VAL A 44 -9.55 -7.12 -9.68
CA VAL A 44 -9.35 -5.96 -8.79
C VAL A 44 -10.04 -4.73 -9.35
N ARG A 45 -9.83 -4.44 -10.64
CA ARG A 45 -10.43 -3.27 -11.31
C ARG A 45 -11.95 -3.33 -11.35
N ASN A 46 -12.53 -4.49 -11.64
CA ASN A 46 -13.98 -4.68 -11.67
C ASN A 46 -14.59 -4.54 -10.26
N ALA A 47 -13.91 -5.03 -9.22
CA ALA A 47 -14.33 -4.83 -7.84
C ALA A 47 -14.23 -3.35 -7.44
N ALA A 48 -13.10 -2.71 -7.76
CA ALA A 48 -12.85 -1.29 -7.54
C ALA A 48 -13.93 -0.42 -8.20
N MET A 49 -14.24 -0.61 -9.48
CA MET A 49 -15.26 0.18 -10.18
C MET A 49 -16.67 0.05 -9.59
N LYS A 50 -17.01 -1.09 -8.98
CA LYS A 50 -18.33 -1.29 -8.36
C LYS A 50 -18.47 -0.56 -7.04
N ILE A 51 -17.36 -0.33 -6.33
CA ILE A 51 -17.36 0.15 -4.95
C ILE A 51 -16.92 1.62 -4.89
N ILE A 52 -16.03 2.04 -5.79
CA ILE A 52 -15.52 3.40 -5.91
C ILE A 52 -16.46 4.22 -6.78
N SER A 53 -17.38 4.94 -6.15
CA SER A 53 -18.22 5.94 -6.82
C SER A 53 -17.69 7.35 -6.52
N PRO A 54 -17.60 8.29 -7.47
CA PRO A 54 -17.36 9.70 -7.15
C PRO A 54 -18.42 10.21 -6.15
N PRO A 55 -18.07 10.87 -5.03
CA PRO A 55 -16.78 11.45 -4.65
C PRO A 55 -15.90 10.56 -3.75
N LEU A 56 -16.30 9.32 -3.51
CA LEU A 56 -15.57 8.29 -2.76
C LEU A 56 -14.47 7.69 -3.64
N ALA A 57 -13.57 8.52 -4.16
CA ALA A 57 -12.32 8.01 -4.68
C ALA A 57 -11.62 7.28 -3.53
N LEU A 58 -11.16 6.05 -3.72
CA LEU A 58 -10.27 5.35 -2.79
C LEU A 58 -8.96 6.15 -2.55
N LEU A 59 -8.73 7.29 -3.22
CA LEU A 59 -7.79 8.32 -2.76
C LEU A 59 -8.14 8.96 -1.41
N SER A 60 -9.38 8.82 -0.95
CA SER A 60 -9.80 9.17 0.41
C SER A 60 -9.56 8.04 1.42
N VAL A 61 -9.15 6.87 0.92
CA VAL A 61 -8.90 5.65 1.69
C VAL A 61 -7.42 5.35 1.81
N ILE A 62 -6.67 5.69 0.77
CA ILE A 62 -5.22 5.72 0.76
C ILE A 62 -4.94 7.09 0.15
N LYS A 63 -4.64 8.09 0.97
CA LYS A 63 -4.19 9.37 0.40
C LYS A 63 -2.96 9.07 -0.45
N PRO A 64 -2.62 9.89 -1.46
CA PRO A 64 -1.27 9.85 -2.07
C PRO A 64 -0.15 9.89 -1.01
N ARG A 65 -0.45 10.45 0.18
CA ARG A 65 0.34 10.41 1.41
C ARG A 65 0.58 9.01 1.99
N ASP A 66 -0.08 7.97 1.52
CA ASP A 66 0.03 6.60 2.04
C ASP A 66 0.61 5.67 0.95
N VAL A 67 0.34 5.91 -0.35
CA VAL A 67 1.04 5.19 -1.45
C VAL A 67 2.54 5.49 -1.45
N VAL A 68 2.96 6.68 -1.00
CA VAL A 68 4.37 7.09 -0.90
C VAL A 68 5.01 6.64 0.42
N PHE A 69 4.21 6.24 1.40
CA PHE A 69 4.64 5.97 2.76
C PHE A 69 4.28 4.54 3.13
N GLN A 70 5.13 3.60 2.72
CA GLN A 70 5.22 2.29 3.37
C GLN A 70 3.90 1.51 3.44
N VAL A 71 3.08 1.61 2.40
CA VAL A 71 1.93 0.70 2.15
C VAL A 71 2.36 -0.52 1.31
N CYS A 72 3.66 -0.65 1.02
CA CYS A 72 4.21 -1.68 0.14
C CYS A 72 4.04 -3.11 0.65
N ASP A 73 3.68 -3.30 1.91
CA ASP A 73 3.44 -4.61 2.52
C ASP A 73 2.05 -4.74 3.16
N ALA A 74 1.15 -3.76 3.01
CA ALA A 74 -0.20 -3.78 3.60
C ALA A 74 -0.26 -3.97 5.14
N SER A 75 0.84 -3.76 5.87
CA SER A 75 0.87 -3.79 7.35
C SER A 75 -0.20 -2.89 7.98
N ILE A 76 -0.48 -1.74 7.36
CA ILE A 76 -1.54 -0.79 7.76
C ILE A 76 -2.96 -1.38 7.81
N LEU A 77 -3.20 -2.53 7.18
CA LEU A 77 -4.50 -3.22 7.18
C LEU A 77 -4.64 -4.23 8.34
N LEU A 78 -3.60 -4.46 9.13
CA LEU A 78 -3.62 -5.46 10.20
C LEU A 78 -4.34 -4.92 11.44
N ASP A 79 -5.36 -5.66 11.88
CA ASP A 79 -6.10 -5.36 13.10
C ASP A 79 -5.29 -5.65 14.38
N GLN A 80 -5.75 -5.05 15.47
CA GLN A 80 -5.14 -5.27 16.79
C GLN A 80 -5.32 -6.72 17.22
N SER A 81 -4.21 -7.36 17.62
CA SER A 81 -4.18 -8.76 18.04
C SER A 81 -3.06 -9.01 19.06
N ASN A 82 -2.96 -10.23 19.59
CA ASN A 82 -1.86 -10.59 20.48
C ASN A 82 -0.48 -10.45 19.81
N SER A 83 -0.40 -10.71 18.50
CA SER A 83 0.83 -10.56 17.71
C SER A 83 1.10 -9.12 17.29
N ASN A 84 0.04 -8.31 17.14
CA ASN A 84 0.11 -6.89 16.76
C ASN A 84 -0.67 -6.08 17.81
N PRO A 85 -0.14 -5.88 19.03
CA PRO A 85 -0.89 -5.27 20.14
C PRO A 85 -1.15 -3.78 19.93
N GLN A 86 -0.40 -3.13 19.05
CA GLN A 86 -0.45 -1.70 18.74
C GLN A 86 -0.23 -1.51 17.22
N PRO A 87 -1.19 -1.84 16.35
CA PRO A 87 -1.02 -1.72 14.90
C PRO A 87 -1.20 -0.27 14.42
N GLU A 88 -0.71 0.02 13.21
CA GLU A 88 -0.75 1.36 12.59
C GLU A 88 -2.19 1.90 12.43
N GLN A 89 -3.14 0.99 12.20
CA GLN A 89 -4.57 1.27 12.05
C GLN A 89 -5.18 2.02 13.24
N LEU A 90 -4.62 1.89 14.46
CA LEU A 90 -5.12 2.61 15.64
C LEU A 90 -4.84 4.13 15.59
N ALA A 91 -3.75 4.54 14.94
CA ALA A 91 -3.37 5.96 14.88
C ALA A 91 -3.80 6.64 13.58
N ILE A 92 -4.07 5.87 12.52
CA ILE A 92 -4.50 6.39 11.22
C ILE A 92 -5.91 5.89 10.95
N PRO A 93 -6.96 6.61 11.38
CA PRO A 93 -8.33 6.28 11.05
C PRO A 93 -8.59 6.63 9.58
N LEU A 94 -8.03 5.83 8.67
CA LEU A 94 -8.34 5.90 7.25
C LEU A 94 -9.78 5.47 7.06
N ARG A 95 -10.51 6.22 6.24
CA ARG A 95 -11.79 5.72 5.72
C ARG A 95 -11.46 4.59 4.74
N GLY A 96 -12.30 3.56 4.59
CA GLY A 96 -12.16 2.62 3.47
C GLY A 96 -11.39 1.32 3.68
N TYR A 97 -11.00 0.98 4.90
CA TYR A 97 -10.58 -0.39 5.22
C TYR A 97 -11.64 -1.42 4.79
N ASP A 98 -12.92 -1.08 4.96
CA ASP A 98 -14.08 -1.84 4.49
C ASP A 98 -14.10 -2.01 2.97
N VAL A 99 -13.73 -0.98 2.22
CA VAL A 99 -13.62 -1.04 0.76
C VAL A 99 -12.52 -2.01 0.35
N VAL A 100 -11.34 -1.92 0.97
CA VAL A 100 -10.22 -2.84 0.71
C VAL A 100 -10.63 -4.28 1.02
N ASN A 101 -11.27 -4.53 2.16
CA ASN A 101 -11.79 -5.85 2.53
C ASN A 101 -12.81 -6.39 1.52
N THR A 102 -13.69 -5.52 1.00
CA THR A 102 -14.67 -5.91 -0.02
C THR A 102 -13.99 -6.25 -1.35
N ILE A 103 -13.00 -5.46 -1.78
CA ILE A 103 -12.20 -5.77 -2.98
C ILE A 103 -11.46 -7.09 -2.78
N LYS A 104 -10.79 -7.29 -1.64
CA LYS A 104 -10.10 -8.53 -1.32
C LYS A 104 -11.04 -9.73 -1.37
N ALA A 105 -12.22 -9.65 -0.77
CA ALA A 105 -13.20 -10.73 -0.80
C ALA A 105 -13.64 -11.08 -2.25
N ALA A 106 -13.87 -10.06 -3.09
CA ALA A 106 -14.22 -10.27 -4.50
C ALA A 106 -13.08 -10.91 -5.30
N VAL A 107 -11.83 -10.52 -5.03
CA VAL A 107 -10.64 -11.10 -5.65
C VAL A 107 -10.43 -12.54 -5.19
N GLU A 108 -10.51 -12.82 -3.89
CA GLU A 108 -10.38 -14.17 -3.33
C GLU A 108 -11.46 -15.13 -3.83
N ALA A 109 -12.67 -14.64 -4.15
CA ALA A 109 -13.72 -15.45 -4.77
C ALA A 109 -13.35 -15.93 -6.19
N VAL A 110 -12.43 -15.25 -6.87
CA VAL A 110 -11.95 -15.60 -8.22
C VAL A 110 -10.62 -16.34 -8.15
N CYS A 111 -9.73 -15.93 -7.25
CA CYS A 111 -8.37 -16.46 -7.12
C CYS A 111 -7.88 -16.54 -5.67
N PRO A 112 -8.26 -17.62 -4.96
CA PRO A 112 -7.90 -17.79 -3.56
C PRO A 112 -6.38 -17.77 -3.34
N GLY A 113 -5.91 -16.89 -2.46
CA GLY A 113 -4.53 -16.84 -1.98
C GLY A 113 -3.48 -16.40 -3.01
N VAL A 114 -3.88 -15.79 -4.14
CA VAL A 114 -2.95 -15.41 -5.21
C VAL A 114 -2.49 -13.96 -5.10
N VAL A 115 -3.43 -13.02 -4.98
CA VAL A 115 -3.14 -11.58 -5.02
C VAL A 115 -2.95 -11.05 -3.61
N SER A 116 -1.79 -10.45 -3.34
CA SER A 116 -1.51 -9.84 -2.03
C SER A 116 -2.41 -8.64 -1.75
N CYS A 117 -2.69 -8.36 -0.48
CA CYS A 117 -3.36 -7.14 -0.07
C CYS A 117 -2.54 -5.91 -0.49
N ALA A 118 -1.22 -5.98 -0.42
CA ALA A 118 -0.32 -4.91 -0.86
C ALA A 118 -0.48 -4.56 -2.35
N ASP A 119 -0.61 -5.57 -3.23
CA ASP A 119 -0.90 -5.30 -4.65
C ASP A 119 -2.33 -4.84 -4.88
N ILE A 120 -3.30 -5.30 -4.08
CA ILE A 120 -4.67 -4.75 -4.13
C ILE A 120 -4.68 -3.26 -3.85
N LEU A 121 -3.95 -2.79 -2.83
CA LEU A 121 -3.83 -1.37 -2.52
C LEU A 121 -3.22 -0.58 -3.68
N ALA A 122 -2.15 -1.10 -4.29
CA ALA A 122 -1.49 -0.46 -5.43
C ALA A 122 -2.39 -0.38 -6.68
N PHE A 123 -3.04 -1.49 -7.05
CA PHE A 123 -3.96 -1.54 -8.18
C PHE A 123 -5.21 -0.70 -7.95
N ALA A 124 -5.77 -0.74 -6.74
CA ALA A 124 -6.92 0.09 -6.38
C ALA A 124 -6.59 1.59 -6.43
N ALA A 125 -5.38 2.00 -6.03
CA ALA A 125 -4.93 3.39 -6.17
C ALA A 125 -4.85 3.83 -7.63
N ARG A 126 -4.25 3.01 -8.51
CA ARG A 126 -4.25 3.24 -9.97
C ARG A 126 -5.67 3.36 -10.51
N ASP A 127 -6.54 2.41 -10.17
CA ASP A 127 -7.90 2.35 -10.70
C ASP A 127 -8.74 3.54 -10.19
N SER A 128 -8.47 4.03 -8.98
CA SER A 128 -9.07 5.26 -8.45
C SER A 128 -8.69 6.51 -9.23
N ALA A 129 -7.42 6.61 -9.63
CA ALA A 129 -6.95 7.70 -10.48
C ALA A 129 -7.65 7.69 -11.84
N MET A 130 -7.89 6.49 -12.40
CA MET A 130 -8.65 6.34 -13.64
C MET A 130 -10.12 6.75 -13.47
N ILE A 131 -10.78 6.32 -12.40
CA ILE A 131 -12.20 6.65 -12.13
C ILE A 131 -12.38 8.15 -11.85
N SER A 132 -11.44 8.77 -11.12
CA SER A 132 -11.61 10.15 -10.61
C SER A 132 -11.01 11.20 -11.54
N GLY A 133 -9.86 10.91 -12.15
CA GLY A 133 -9.07 11.84 -12.95
C GLY A 133 -8.98 11.46 -14.44
N GLY A 134 -9.50 10.30 -14.85
CA GLY A 134 -9.52 9.87 -16.25
C GLY A 134 -8.17 9.42 -16.81
N PHE A 135 -7.14 9.24 -15.98
CA PHE A 135 -5.82 8.78 -16.40
C PHE A 135 -5.45 7.44 -15.76
N THR A 136 -4.64 6.65 -16.46
CA THR A 136 -4.19 5.34 -16.00
C THR A 136 -2.71 5.14 -16.34
N PHE A 137 -2.05 4.23 -15.64
CA PHE A 137 -0.64 3.92 -15.81
C PHE A 137 -0.41 2.45 -15.49
N ALA A 138 0.65 1.86 -16.05
CA ALA A 138 1.03 0.50 -15.70
C ALA A 138 1.49 0.46 -14.23
N MET A 139 0.97 -0.48 -13.45
CA MET A 139 1.34 -0.66 -12.05
C MET A 139 2.07 -1.99 -11.91
N PRO A 140 3.34 -2.02 -11.48
CA PRO A 140 4.04 -3.27 -11.26
C PRO A 140 3.46 -3.97 -10.02
N GLY A 141 3.31 -5.29 -10.11
CA GLY A 141 2.85 -6.16 -9.03
C GLY A 141 3.98 -7.03 -8.48
N GLY A 142 3.64 -7.90 -7.53
CA GLY A 142 4.56 -8.80 -6.84
C GLY A 142 4.84 -8.42 -5.39
N ARG A 143 4.12 -7.44 -4.82
CA ARG A 143 4.24 -7.11 -3.39
C ARG A 143 3.77 -8.27 -2.52
N ARG A 144 4.29 -8.36 -1.30
CA ARG A 144 3.92 -9.39 -0.31
C ARG A 144 3.37 -8.72 0.94
N ASP A 145 2.44 -9.40 1.58
CA ASP A 145 1.81 -8.90 2.79
C ASP A 145 2.76 -9.08 3.99
N GLY A 146 2.98 -8.00 4.73
CA GLY A 146 3.68 -7.98 6.00
C GLY A 146 2.86 -8.66 7.08
N LEU A 147 3.55 -9.22 8.08
CA LEU A 147 2.91 -9.93 9.20
C LEU A 147 2.99 -9.16 10.51
N VAL A 148 3.70 -8.02 10.50
CA VAL A 148 3.98 -7.20 11.67
C VAL A 148 3.41 -5.81 11.42
N ALA A 149 2.64 -5.33 12.38
CA ALA A 149 2.08 -3.99 12.44
C ALA A 149 2.47 -3.37 13.78
N ASP A 150 3.14 -2.22 13.73
CA ASP A 150 3.64 -1.51 14.91
C ASP A 150 3.43 -0.01 14.73
N LEU A 151 2.73 0.63 15.65
CA LEU A 151 2.52 2.07 15.69
C LEU A 151 3.82 2.88 15.59
N SER A 152 4.94 2.36 16.10
CA SER A 152 6.25 3.01 15.98
C SER A 152 6.82 2.99 14.55
N ASN A 153 6.34 2.08 13.69
CA ASN A 153 6.66 2.07 12.26
C ASN A 153 5.94 3.17 11.49
N ILE A 154 4.88 3.78 12.04
CA ILE A 154 4.30 4.99 11.44
C ILE A 154 5.40 6.05 11.50
N PRO A 155 6.01 6.38 10.36
CA PRO A 155 7.15 7.25 10.44
C PRO A 155 6.65 8.63 10.87
N MET A 156 7.39 9.30 11.75
CA MET A 156 7.27 10.75 11.97
C MET A 156 7.35 11.55 10.65
N SER A 157 7.75 10.88 9.56
CA SER A 157 7.83 11.43 8.22
C SER A 157 6.49 11.70 7.54
N ILE A 158 5.34 11.21 8.03
CA ILE A 158 4.10 11.52 7.33
C ILE A 158 3.87 13.06 7.38
N PRO A 159 3.86 13.79 6.25
CA PRO A 159 4.03 15.23 6.29
C PRO A 159 2.80 15.91 6.88
N SER A 160 3.00 16.80 7.85
CA SER A 160 1.90 17.62 8.38
C SER A 160 1.34 18.53 7.27
N PRO A 161 0.02 18.79 7.23
CA PRO A 161 -0.52 19.82 6.33
C PRO A 161 -0.01 21.24 6.62
N SER A 162 0.60 21.46 7.78
CA SER A 162 1.27 22.70 8.17
C SER A 162 2.79 22.69 7.93
N MET A 163 3.34 21.61 7.36
CA MET A 163 4.77 21.49 7.08
C MET A 163 5.20 22.52 6.02
N GLN A 164 6.38 23.13 6.21
CA GLN A 164 6.93 24.07 5.23
C GLN A 164 7.47 23.33 4.00
N VAL A 165 7.59 24.04 2.88
CA VAL A 165 8.00 23.45 1.60
C VAL A 165 9.38 22.79 1.67
N GLN A 166 10.33 23.37 2.41
CA GLN A 166 11.68 22.82 2.53
C GLN A 166 11.68 21.50 3.30
N ASP A 167 10.89 21.41 4.37
CA ASP A 167 10.73 20.16 5.14
C ASP A 167 10.02 19.08 4.33
N LEU A 168 9.05 19.46 3.49
CA LEU A 168 8.38 18.56 2.54
C LEU A 168 9.36 17.99 1.51
N ILE A 169 10.23 18.84 0.95
CA ILE A 169 11.27 18.42 0.01
C ILE A 169 12.25 17.47 0.69
N SER A 170 12.75 17.79 1.90
CA SER A 170 13.66 16.92 2.63
C SER A 170 13.02 15.57 3.01
N SER A 171 11.77 15.57 3.47
CA SER A 171 11.03 14.33 3.80
C SER A 171 10.79 13.46 2.57
N SER A 172 10.56 14.06 1.40
CA SER A 172 10.38 13.34 0.14
C SER A 172 11.70 12.79 -0.40
N GLY A 173 12.76 13.60 -0.34
CA GLY A 173 14.12 13.19 -0.73
C GLY A 173 14.66 12.03 0.11
N ALA A 174 14.32 11.97 1.40
CA ALA A 174 14.65 10.83 2.26
C ALA A 174 14.05 9.49 1.78
N LYS A 175 13.05 9.53 0.87
CA LYS A 175 12.42 8.37 0.24
C LYS A 175 12.88 8.15 -1.21
N GLY A 176 13.90 8.88 -1.65
CA GLY A 176 14.41 8.83 -3.02
C GLY A 176 13.52 9.54 -4.04
N LEU A 177 12.61 10.41 -3.60
CA LEU A 177 11.75 11.20 -4.48
C LEU A 177 12.36 12.57 -4.78
N SER A 178 12.31 12.97 -6.04
CA SER A 178 12.72 14.30 -6.49
C SER A 178 11.68 15.37 -6.15
N VAL A 179 12.03 16.64 -6.39
CA VAL A 179 11.07 17.75 -6.25
C VAL A 179 9.94 17.62 -7.28
N ASP A 180 10.25 17.17 -8.49
CA ASP A 180 9.25 16.94 -9.54
C ASP A 180 8.28 15.82 -9.13
N ASP A 181 8.78 14.76 -8.49
CA ASP A 181 7.92 13.70 -7.94
C ASP A 181 7.00 14.23 -6.85
N LEU A 182 7.52 15.07 -5.93
CA LEU A 182 6.71 15.70 -4.89
C LEU A 182 5.61 16.59 -5.49
N ASP A 183 5.91 17.38 -6.51
CA ASP A 183 4.93 18.22 -7.19
C ASP A 183 3.84 17.36 -7.86
N ALA A 184 4.24 16.35 -8.64
CA ALA A 184 3.33 15.41 -9.28
C ALA A 184 2.43 14.68 -8.26
N LEU A 185 2.99 14.20 -7.15
CA LEU A 185 2.26 13.52 -6.09
C LEU A 185 1.33 14.47 -5.32
N SER A 186 1.70 15.74 -5.19
CA SER A 186 0.84 16.77 -4.59
C SER A 186 -0.43 17.00 -5.42
N GLY A 187 -0.37 16.75 -6.73
CA GLY A 187 -1.51 16.78 -7.64
C GLY A 187 -2.65 15.83 -7.26
N ALA A 188 -2.39 14.78 -6.49
CA ALA A 188 -3.43 13.88 -6.00
C ALA A 188 -4.35 14.52 -4.92
N HIS A 189 -4.05 15.74 -4.46
CA HIS A 189 -5.01 16.59 -3.72
C HIS A 189 -6.08 17.25 -4.61
N SER A 190 -6.06 17.05 -5.94
CA SER A 190 -7.07 17.60 -6.87
C SER A 190 -8.45 16.96 -6.72
N PHE A 191 -8.55 15.83 -6.02
CA PHE A 191 -9.80 15.11 -5.76
C PHE A 191 -9.79 14.52 -4.34
N GLY A 192 -10.97 14.27 -3.80
CA GLY A 192 -11.17 13.85 -2.41
C GLY A 192 -11.58 15.01 -1.50
N GLN A 193 -11.53 14.76 -0.19
CA GLN A 193 -11.98 15.69 0.85
C GLN A 193 -11.02 15.67 2.03
N THR A 194 -10.89 16.80 2.72
CA THR A 194 -10.13 16.91 3.96
C THR A 194 -11.02 17.34 5.12
N HIS A 195 -10.68 16.89 6.32
CA HIS A 195 -11.37 17.33 7.53
C HIS A 195 -10.99 18.79 7.84
N TRP A 196 -11.94 19.56 8.38
CA TRP A 196 -11.77 21.00 8.65
C TRP A 196 -10.54 21.27 9.53
N SER A 197 -10.25 20.38 10.50
CA SER A 197 -9.10 20.51 11.41
C SER A 197 -7.75 20.63 10.71
N PHE A 198 -7.61 20.10 9.49
CA PHE A 198 -6.37 20.17 8.72
C PHE A 198 -6.16 21.51 8.00
N VAL A 199 -7.18 22.35 7.90
CA VAL A 199 -7.12 23.66 7.23
C VAL A 199 -7.35 24.84 8.16
N THR A 200 -7.83 24.60 9.39
CA THR A 200 -8.17 25.66 10.36
C THR A 200 -7.04 26.66 10.59
N LEU A 201 -5.79 26.22 10.68
CA LEU A 201 -4.62 27.11 10.87
C LEU A 201 -4.39 28.07 9.69
N ARG A 202 -4.84 27.70 8.49
CA ARG A 202 -4.77 28.57 7.30
C ARG A 202 -5.96 29.53 7.22
N LEU A 203 -7.12 29.12 7.74
CA LEU A 203 -8.34 29.94 7.75
C LEU A 203 -8.31 30.99 8.88
N TYR A 204 -7.72 30.67 10.02
CA TYR A 204 -7.63 31.53 11.19
C TYR A 204 -6.16 31.66 11.67
N PRO A 205 -5.32 32.43 10.95
CA PRO A 205 -3.92 32.58 11.32
C PRO A 205 -3.79 33.33 12.65
N THR A 206 -3.16 32.71 13.65
CA THR A 206 -2.78 33.38 14.90
C THR A 206 -1.55 34.24 14.65
N TRP A 207 -1.74 35.55 14.47
CA TRP A 207 -0.65 36.51 14.42
C TRP A 207 -0.06 36.70 15.82
N THR A 208 0.97 35.94 16.18
CA THR A 208 1.87 36.35 17.26
C THR A 208 2.74 37.47 16.70
N ARG A 209 2.46 38.73 17.08
CA ARG A 209 3.43 39.82 16.87
C ARG A 209 4.68 39.46 17.66
N SER A 210 5.74 39.06 16.96
CA SER A 210 7.12 39.07 17.48
C SER A 210 7.60 40.50 17.61
#